data_AF-G6EY41-F1
#
_entry.id   AF-G6EY41-F1
#
_cell.length_a   1.000
_cell.length_b   1.000
_cell.length_c   1.000
_cell.angle_alpha   90.00
_cell.angle_beta   90.00
_cell.angle_gamma   90.00
#
_symmetry.space_group_name_H-M   'P 1'
#
loop_
_entity.id
_entity.type
_entity.pdbx_description
1 polymer ?
#
loop_
_entity_poly.entity_id
_entity_poly.type
_entity_poly.pdbx_seq_one_letter_code
_entity_poly.pdbx_strand_id
1 'polypeptide(L)'
;MKAWPGQKDRYIVVACSTKATPDSNNDQANSCSYTENPRNKIIVAVLDYDGSGLPTLAAKPDIEKMMTSDIMGRVENIKGDTFAKSAFYLKNDQDQVVVGDLQRLDFAHYQLNSQILAFGIRLGVNTGYSGGYVSDQVMTLFAIIEGKVCPVLKVNTYHFENIAGEWHEDGTRDHDISEKEYVLSILPHQTNGFSDIKRTQKGARNKKGKIYRWDSQKLSYQ
;
A
#
# COMPACT_ATOMS: atom_id res chain seq x y z
N MET A 1 -13.83 4.38 8.97
CA MET A 1 -13.55 3.07 9.61
C MET A 1 -14.14 1.96 8.77
N LYS A 2 -13.52 0.77 8.76
CA LYS A 2 -14.04 -0.45 8.12
C LYS A 2 -13.85 -1.62 9.06
N ALA A 3 -14.85 -2.49 9.19
CA ALA A 3 -14.72 -3.69 10.01
C ALA A 3 -13.55 -4.56 9.51
N TRP A 4 -12.84 -5.21 10.42
CA TRP A 4 -11.76 -6.13 10.11
C TRP A 4 -12.30 -7.57 10.15
N PRO A 5 -12.57 -8.19 8.97
CA PRO A 5 -13.17 -9.53 8.94
C PRO A 5 -12.29 -10.55 9.67
N GLY A 6 -12.94 -11.41 10.46
CA GLY A 6 -12.24 -12.38 11.31
C GLY A 6 -11.74 -11.82 12.65
N GLN A 7 -11.98 -10.54 12.94
CA GLN A 7 -11.70 -9.92 14.24
C GLN A 7 -12.98 -9.29 14.77
N LYS A 8 -13.56 -9.89 15.83
CA LYS A 8 -14.81 -9.41 16.43
C LYS A 8 -14.63 -7.99 16.96
N ASP A 9 -15.62 -7.12 16.68
CA ASP A 9 -15.70 -5.75 17.17
C ASP A 9 -14.46 -4.89 16.88
N ARG A 10 -13.67 -5.25 15.86
CA ARG A 10 -12.46 -4.53 15.45
C ARG A 10 -12.61 -3.85 14.12
N TYR A 11 -12.12 -2.62 14.07
CA TYR A 11 -12.22 -1.75 12.89
C TYR A 11 -10.88 -1.15 12.55
N ILE A 12 -10.59 -1.09 11.25
CA ILE A 12 -9.42 -0.42 10.69
C ILE A 12 -9.80 1.00 10.30
N VAL A 13 -8.95 1.94 10.67
CA VAL A 13 -9.04 3.35 10.31
C VAL A 13 -7.75 3.76 9.62
N VAL A 14 -7.90 4.31 8.42
CA VAL A 14 -6.82 5.04 7.74
C VAL A 14 -7.26 6.49 7.68
N ALA A 15 -6.47 7.37 8.27
CA ALA A 15 -6.71 8.82 8.28
C ALA A 15 -5.51 9.54 7.68
N CYS A 16 -5.79 10.58 6.89
CA CYS A 16 -4.77 11.40 6.26
C CYS A 16 -5.02 12.87 6.62
N SER A 17 -3.95 13.64 6.74
CA SER A 17 -4.03 15.09 6.86
C SER A 17 -3.07 15.75 5.89
N THR A 18 -3.49 16.85 5.26
CA THR A 18 -2.65 17.70 4.43
C THR A 18 -2.21 18.95 5.23
N LYS A 19 -1.29 19.76 4.68
CA LYS A 19 -1.02 21.08 5.27
C LYS A 19 -2.18 21.99 4.88
N ALA A 20 -2.89 22.53 5.86
CA ALA A 20 -3.84 23.60 5.59
C ALA A 20 -3.08 24.80 5.02
N THR A 21 -3.47 25.26 3.83
CA THR A 21 -3.10 26.58 3.28
C THR A 21 -4.28 27.53 3.49
N PRO A 22 -4.07 28.86 3.50
CA PRO A 22 -5.15 29.83 3.68
C PRO A 22 -6.32 29.66 2.69
N ASP A 23 -6.04 29.10 1.50
CA ASP A 23 -7.01 28.83 0.44
C ASP A 23 -7.54 27.38 0.41
N SER A 24 -7.19 26.55 1.39
CA SER A 24 -7.60 25.14 1.40
C SER A 24 -9.08 24.98 1.78
N ASN A 25 -9.86 24.39 0.86
CA ASN A 25 -11.26 24.06 1.12
C ASN A 25 -11.34 22.91 2.15
N ASN A 26 -12.10 23.10 3.23
CA ASN A 26 -12.11 22.19 4.38
C ASN A 26 -12.51 20.73 4.04
N ASP A 27 -13.30 20.51 2.99
CA ASP A 27 -13.72 19.17 2.53
C ASP A 27 -12.59 18.43 1.78
N GLN A 28 -11.63 19.14 1.21
CA GLN A 28 -10.45 18.58 0.54
C GLN A 28 -9.33 18.23 1.53
N ALA A 29 -9.31 18.80 2.73
CA ALA A 29 -8.24 18.60 3.72
C ALA A 29 -8.27 17.23 4.44
N ASN A 30 -9.38 16.49 4.36
CA ASN A 30 -9.66 15.31 5.21
C ASN A 30 -9.78 13.97 4.47
N SER A 31 -9.54 13.89 3.16
CA SER A 31 -9.61 12.63 2.43
C SER A 31 -8.23 12.06 2.10
N CYS A 32 -8.10 10.74 2.23
CA CYS A 32 -6.99 9.95 1.72
C CYS A 32 -7.11 9.67 0.21
N SER A 33 -7.94 10.42 -0.52
CA SER A 33 -8.26 10.26 -1.92
C SER A 33 -8.34 11.65 -2.53
N TYR A 34 -7.20 12.21 -2.93
CA TYR A 34 -7.23 13.35 -3.84
C TYR A 34 -6.11 13.20 -4.84
N THR A 35 -6.49 13.43 -6.09
CA THR A 35 -5.67 13.65 -7.29
C THR A 35 -4.61 14.76 -7.13
N GLU A 36 -4.48 15.33 -5.93
CA GLU A 36 -3.50 16.34 -5.52
C GLU A 36 -2.97 15.94 -4.13
N ASN A 37 -1.69 15.60 -4.09
CA ASN A 37 -0.96 15.17 -2.90
C ASN A 37 -0.15 16.38 -2.42
N PRO A 38 -0.38 16.87 -1.19
CA PRO A 38 0.60 16.41 -0.23
C PRO A 38 -0.07 16.02 1.08
N ARG A 39 -0.30 14.71 1.24
CA ARG A 39 -0.55 14.11 2.55
C ARG A 39 0.68 14.41 3.40
N ASN A 40 0.54 15.16 4.48
CA ASN A 40 1.64 15.39 5.42
C ASN A 40 1.77 14.26 6.44
N LYS A 41 0.66 13.58 6.72
CA LYS A 41 0.59 12.55 7.76
C LYS A 41 -0.43 11.51 7.36
N ILE A 42 -0.06 10.24 7.51
CA ILE A 42 -0.94 9.09 7.35
C ILE A 42 -0.93 8.32 8.66
N ILE A 43 -2.11 7.95 9.13
CA ILE A 43 -2.34 7.22 10.37
C ILE A 43 -3.08 5.93 10.04
N VAL A 44 -2.55 4.79 10.48
CA VAL A 44 -3.25 3.51 10.49
C VAL A 44 -3.51 3.10 11.93
N ALA A 45 -4.79 3.01 12.28
CA ALA A 45 -5.23 2.61 13.60
C ALA A 45 -6.15 1.39 13.51
N VAL A 46 -6.10 0.56 14.55
CA VAL A 46 -7.12 -0.47 14.81
C VAL A 46 -7.87 -0.05 16.06
N LEU A 47 -9.20 -0.05 15.97
CA LEU A 47 -10.11 0.34 17.04
C LEU A 47 -10.90 -0.87 17.52
N ASP A 48 -11.09 -0.98 18.83
CA ASP A 48 -12.12 -1.83 19.43
C ASP A 48 -13.42 -1.01 19.55
N TYR A 49 -14.53 -1.53 19.04
CA TYR A 49 -15.84 -0.88 19.05
C TYR A 49 -16.97 -1.91 18.97
N ASP A 50 -17.76 -2.03 20.04
CA ASP A 50 -18.85 -3.00 20.17
C ASP A 50 -20.21 -2.49 19.63
N GLY A 51 -20.22 -1.32 19.00
CA GLY A 51 -21.44 -0.65 18.55
C GLY A 51 -22.05 0.30 19.59
N SER A 52 -21.47 0.39 20.78
CA SER A 52 -21.86 1.30 21.86
C SER A 52 -20.70 2.18 22.32
N GLY A 53 -21.00 3.38 22.81
CA GLY A 53 -19.99 4.29 23.34
C GLY A 53 -19.00 4.82 22.29
N LEU A 54 -17.80 5.21 22.76
CA LEU A 54 -16.72 5.74 21.92
C LEU A 54 -15.71 4.62 21.59
N PRO A 55 -15.27 4.50 20.32
CA PRO A 55 -14.21 3.57 19.95
C PRO A 55 -12.91 3.83 20.74
N THR A 56 -12.19 2.76 21.08
CA THR A 56 -10.88 2.83 21.75
C THR A 56 -9.79 2.24 20.88
N LEU A 57 -8.54 2.62 21.11
CA LEU A 57 -7.39 2.08 20.36
C LEU A 57 -7.11 0.63 20.81
N ALA A 58 -7.19 -0.32 19.87
CA ALA A 58 -6.82 -1.72 20.11
C ALA A 58 -5.29 -1.91 20.17
N ALA A 59 -4.54 -0.98 19.56
CA ALA A 59 -3.08 -0.97 19.52
C ALA A 59 -2.57 0.46 19.30
N LYS A 60 -1.28 0.71 19.59
CA LYS A 60 -0.63 1.96 19.22
C LYS A 60 -0.68 2.12 17.68
N PRO A 61 -1.22 3.23 17.15
CA PRO A 61 -1.29 3.45 15.71
C PRO A 61 0.08 3.52 15.04
N ASP A 62 0.12 3.11 13.77
CA ASP A 62 1.20 3.46 12.87
C ASP A 62 0.98 4.89 12.36
N ILE A 63 2.01 5.70 12.43
CA ILE A 63 1.93 7.13 12.08
C ILE A 63 3.16 7.48 11.27
N GLU A 64 2.96 7.76 9.99
CA GLU A 64 4.02 8.23 9.12
C GLU A 64 3.80 9.70 8.74
N LYS A 65 4.86 10.49 8.88
CA LYS A 65 4.91 11.86 8.33
C LYS A 65 5.53 11.78 6.95
N MET A 66 4.84 12.28 5.94
CA MET A 66 5.37 12.33 4.59
C MET A 66 6.08 13.67 4.38
N MET A 67 7.11 13.66 3.56
CA MET A 67 7.80 14.86 3.10
C MET A 67 7.75 14.90 1.58
N THR A 68 6.67 15.43 1.05
CA THR A 68 6.48 15.57 -0.40
C THR A 68 7.06 16.91 -0.89
N SER A 69 7.65 16.91 -2.08
CA SER A 69 8.24 18.08 -2.72
C SER A 69 7.29 18.79 -3.68
N ASP A 70 6.23 18.12 -4.15
CA ASP A 70 5.28 18.66 -5.12
C ASP A 70 3.86 18.11 -4.94
N ILE A 71 2.96 18.60 -5.79
CA ILE A 71 1.53 18.22 -5.83
C ILE A 71 1.28 16.79 -6.31
N MET A 72 2.28 16.16 -6.93
CA MET A 72 2.21 14.77 -7.39
C MET A 72 2.65 13.79 -6.29
N GLY A 73 3.02 14.32 -5.11
CA GLY A 73 3.43 13.51 -3.96
C GLY A 73 4.84 12.95 -4.10
N ARG A 74 5.66 13.51 -5.00
CA ARG A 74 7.08 13.17 -5.11
C ARG A 74 7.78 13.39 -3.79
N VAL A 75 8.67 12.49 -3.43
CA VAL A 75 9.46 12.55 -2.19
C VAL A 75 10.91 12.78 -2.57
N GLU A 76 11.48 13.90 -2.11
CA GLU A 76 12.88 14.22 -2.33
C GLU A 76 13.72 13.98 -1.08
N ASN A 77 15.05 13.86 -1.28
CA ASN A 77 16.02 13.72 -0.20
C ASN A 77 15.78 12.51 0.72
N ILE A 78 15.39 11.36 0.15
CA ILE A 78 15.27 10.10 0.89
C ILE A 78 16.65 9.70 1.41
N LYS A 79 16.79 9.70 2.74
CA LYS A 79 18.03 9.31 3.43
C LYS A 79 17.92 7.88 3.96
N GLY A 80 19.02 7.14 3.88
CA GLY A 80 19.13 5.80 4.46
C GLY A 80 18.03 4.84 3.97
N ASP A 81 17.40 4.13 4.90
CA ASP A 81 16.37 3.13 4.63
C ASP A 81 14.92 3.66 4.67
N THR A 82 14.74 4.99 4.62
CA THR A 82 13.43 5.65 4.71
C THR A 82 12.43 5.07 3.70
N PHE A 83 12.85 4.82 2.46
CA PHE A 83 11.98 4.20 1.44
C PHE A 83 11.55 2.77 1.80
N ALA A 84 12.49 1.97 2.30
CA ALA A 84 12.22 0.58 2.67
C ALA A 84 11.31 0.50 3.90
N LYS A 85 11.44 1.45 4.83
CA LYS A 85 10.65 1.51 6.06
C LYS A 85 9.25 2.06 5.89
N SER A 86 9.03 3.00 4.96
CA SER A 86 7.69 3.56 4.75
C SER A 86 6.75 2.52 4.17
N ALA A 87 5.56 2.39 4.76
CA ALA A 87 4.45 1.60 4.26
C ALA A 87 3.78 2.23 3.04
N PHE A 88 3.97 3.55 2.83
CA PHE A 88 3.20 4.35 1.87
C PHE A 88 4.01 4.79 0.65
N TYR A 89 5.34 4.68 0.69
CA TYR A 89 6.17 5.01 -0.46
C TYR A 89 6.25 3.85 -1.47
N LEU A 90 6.11 4.19 -2.74
CA LEU A 90 6.38 3.33 -3.89
C LEU A 90 7.18 4.11 -4.93
N LYS A 91 7.69 3.40 -5.94
CA LYS A 91 8.30 4.03 -7.11
C LYS A 91 7.30 4.06 -8.25
N ASN A 92 7.29 5.15 -9.01
CA ASN A 92 6.63 5.18 -10.30
C ASN A 92 7.53 4.59 -11.40
N ASP A 93 7.03 4.55 -12.63
CA ASP A 93 7.74 4.09 -13.83
C ASP A 93 9.03 4.86 -14.16
N GLN A 94 9.16 6.10 -13.67
CA GLN A 94 10.35 6.94 -13.78
C GLN A 94 11.34 6.75 -12.62
N ASP A 95 11.18 5.68 -11.83
CA ASP A 95 12.00 5.37 -10.65
C ASP A 95 11.95 6.43 -9.52
N GLN A 96 11.01 7.37 -9.61
CA GLN A 96 10.81 8.42 -8.62
C GLN A 96 10.02 7.87 -7.45
N VAL A 97 10.44 8.19 -6.23
CA VAL A 97 9.69 7.82 -5.04
C VAL A 97 8.56 8.81 -4.83
N VAL A 98 7.37 8.26 -4.61
CA VAL A 98 6.12 9.00 -4.43
C VAL A 98 5.35 8.44 -3.25
N VAL A 99 4.48 9.27 -2.66
CA VAL A 99 3.45 8.81 -1.71
C VAL A 99 2.32 8.17 -2.52
N GLY A 100 2.07 6.88 -2.29
CA GLY A 100 1.03 6.17 -3.00
C GLY A 100 -0.38 6.61 -2.64
N ASP A 101 -1.26 6.58 -3.63
CA ASP A 101 -2.67 6.83 -3.44
C ASP A 101 -3.34 5.64 -2.78
N LEU A 102 -4.01 5.90 -1.66
CA LEU A 102 -4.83 4.89 -0.98
C LEU A 102 -5.99 4.47 -1.87
N GLN A 103 -5.91 3.27 -2.44
CA GLN A 103 -6.94 2.73 -3.31
C GLN A 103 -8.00 1.97 -2.54
N ARG A 104 -7.58 0.99 -1.71
CA ARG A 104 -8.51 0.16 -0.93
C ARG A 104 -7.82 -0.57 0.22
N LEU A 105 -8.63 -1.02 1.18
CA LEU A 105 -8.24 -2.06 2.13
C LEU A 105 -8.43 -3.44 1.49
N ASP A 106 -7.54 -4.37 1.81
CA ASP A 106 -7.59 -5.77 1.37
C ASP A 106 -7.74 -6.67 2.60
N PHE A 107 -8.82 -7.45 2.63
CA PHE A 107 -9.19 -8.30 3.76
C PHE A 107 -9.14 -9.79 3.42
N ALA A 108 -8.35 -10.19 2.42
CA ALA A 108 -8.05 -11.61 2.27
C ALA A 108 -7.47 -12.16 3.60
N HIS A 109 -7.65 -13.46 3.83
CA HIS A 109 -7.34 -14.08 5.12
C HIS A 109 -5.81 -14.27 5.30
N TYR A 110 -5.11 -13.18 5.58
CA TYR A 110 -3.66 -13.14 5.80
C TYR A 110 -3.30 -13.59 7.22
N GLN A 111 -3.61 -14.84 7.55
CA GLN A 111 -3.29 -15.43 8.85
C GLN A 111 -1.78 -15.70 8.92
N LEU A 112 -1.05 -14.87 9.68
CA LEU A 112 0.41 -14.93 9.75
C LEU A 112 0.90 -16.04 10.68
N ASN A 113 0.13 -16.36 11.72
CA ASN A 113 0.31 -17.54 12.58
C ASN A 113 -1.02 -17.84 13.29
N SER A 114 -1.07 -18.71 14.31
CA SER A 114 -2.35 -19.05 14.98
C SER A 114 -3.05 -17.88 15.71
N GLN A 115 -2.37 -16.75 15.94
CA GLN A 115 -2.86 -15.62 16.73
C GLN A 115 -2.93 -14.31 15.96
N ILE A 116 -2.06 -14.14 14.97
CA ILE A 116 -1.85 -12.87 14.28
C ILE A 116 -2.49 -12.96 12.89
N LEU A 117 -3.59 -12.25 12.74
CA LEU A 117 -4.18 -11.93 11.45
C LEU A 117 -3.61 -10.59 10.97
N ALA A 118 -3.35 -10.46 9.67
CA ALA A 118 -3.00 -9.20 9.03
C ALA A 118 -4.13 -8.66 8.14
N PHE A 119 -4.03 -7.39 7.76
CA PHE A 119 -4.85 -6.77 6.73
C PHE A 119 -3.97 -6.00 5.75
N GLY A 120 -4.42 -5.88 4.50
CA GLY A 120 -3.71 -5.16 3.46
C GLY A 120 -4.21 -3.73 3.28
N ILE A 121 -3.29 -2.85 2.91
CA ILE A 121 -3.59 -1.54 2.33
C ILE A 121 -2.98 -1.52 0.92
N ARG A 122 -3.81 -1.31 -0.10
CA ARG A 122 -3.37 -1.18 -1.49
C ARG A 122 -3.19 0.28 -1.85
N LEU A 123 -2.03 0.55 -2.45
CA LEU A 123 -1.58 1.86 -2.86
C LEU A 123 -1.28 1.85 -4.34
N GLY A 124 -1.65 2.91 -5.04
CA GLY A 124 -1.38 3.07 -6.46
C GLY A 124 -0.58 4.32 -6.78
N VAL A 125 0.06 4.31 -7.94
CA VAL A 125 0.52 5.52 -8.63
C VAL A 125 0.21 5.38 -10.12
N ASN A 126 -0.16 6.49 -10.75
CA ASN A 126 -0.26 6.57 -12.20
C ASN A 126 0.76 7.59 -12.71
N THR A 127 1.50 7.25 -13.75
CA THR A 127 2.32 8.20 -14.51
C THR A 127 1.71 8.35 -15.89
N GLY A 128 1.30 9.57 -16.24
CA GLY A 128 0.84 9.91 -17.58
C GLY A 128 1.99 10.45 -18.44
N TYR A 129 1.95 10.15 -19.73
CA TYR A 129 2.83 10.74 -20.74
C TYR A 129 2.04 10.98 -22.03
N SER A 130 2.62 11.73 -22.97
CA SER A 130 2.00 12.02 -24.26
C SER A 130 1.66 10.73 -25.00
N GLY A 131 0.40 10.34 -24.94
CA GLY A 131 -0.14 9.18 -25.63
C GLY A 131 -0.27 7.89 -24.83
N GLY A 132 -0.01 7.90 -23.52
CA GLY A 132 -0.13 6.69 -22.73
C GLY A 132 -0.02 6.90 -21.23
N TYR A 133 0.00 5.81 -20.48
CA TYR A 133 0.18 5.82 -19.03
C TYR A 133 0.72 4.50 -18.49
N VAL A 134 1.39 4.59 -17.35
CA VAL A 134 1.70 3.46 -16.48
C VAL A 134 0.89 3.54 -15.20
N SER A 135 0.42 2.40 -14.70
CA SER A 135 -0.23 2.26 -13.40
C SER A 135 0.47 1.16 -12.59
N ASP A 136 1.05 1.53 -11.46
CA ASP A 136 1.69 0.60 -10.53
C ASP A 136 0.87 0.52 -9.25
N GLN A 137 0.74 -0.70 -8.68
CA GLN A 137 0.18 -0.87 -7.35
C GLN A 137 1.08 -1.69 -6.45
N VAL A 138 1.21 -1.24 -5.21
CA VAL A 138 1.80 -2.00 -4.11
C VAL A 138 0.74 -2.31 -3.06
N MET A 139 0.99 -3.35 -2.28
CA MET A 139 0.23 -3.64 -1.08
C MET A 139 1.19 -3.71 0.10
N THR A 140 0.82 -3.02 1.17
CA THR A 140 1.45 -3.17 2.47
C THR A 140 0.52 -3.94 3.40
N LEU A 141 0.98 -5.08 3.91
CA LEU A 141 0.29 -5.79 4.98
C LEU A 141 0.65 -5.15 6.32
N PHE A 142 -0.37 -4.99 7.17
CA PHE A 142 -0.25 -4.52 8.54
C PHE A 142 -0.76 -5.58 9.49
N ALA A 143 -0.13 -5.68 10.66
CA ALA A 143 -0.55 -6.53 11.75
C ALA A 143 -0.35 -5.83 13.09
N ILE A 144 -1.01 -6.30 14.15
CA ILE A 144 -0.70 -5.88 15.52
C ILE A 144 0.45 -6.75 16.02
N ILE A 145 1.64 -6.18 16.11
CA ILE A 145 2.85 -6.81 16.65
C ILE A 145 3.23 -6.08 17.93
N GLU A 146 3.35 -6.81 19.04
CA GLU A 146 3.74 -6.24 20.35
C GLU A 146 2.91 -5.00 20.76
N GLY A 147 1.59 -5.05 20.52
CA GLY A 147 0.66 -3.96 20.86
C GLY A 147 0.74 -2.72 19.95
N LYS A 148 1.42 -2.82 18.80
CA LYS A 148 1.54 -1.74 17.81
C LYS A 148 1.03 -2.20 16.46
N VAL A 149 0.37 -1.32 15.73
CA VAL A 149 0.12 -1.53 14.30
C VAL A 149 1.46 -1.38 13.58
N CYS A 150 1.88 -2.41 12.86
CA CYS A 150 3.17 -2.44 12.17
C CYS A 150 2.99 -2.86 10.71
N PRO A 151 3.64 -2.17 9.74
CA PRO A 151 3.79 -2.71 8.40
C PRO A 151 4.73 -3.92 8.46
N VAL A 152 4.26 -5.07 7.97
CA VAL A 152 4.99 -6.34 8.04
C VAL A 152 5.46 -6.85 6.69
N LEU A 153 4.88 -6.40 5.58
CA LEU A 153 5.30 -6.78 4.23
C LEU A 153 4.86 -5.70 3.24
N LYS A 154 5.75 -5.21 2.37
CA LYS A 154 5.40 -4.32 1.23
C LYS A 154 5.83 -4.95 -0.08
N VAL A 155 4.89 -5.12 -1.02
CA VAL A 155 5.12 -5.83 -2.29
C VAL A 155 4.28 -5.26 -3.43
N ASN A 156 4.79 -5.34 -4.66
CA ASN A 156 4.00 -4.98 -5.84
C ASN A 156 2.92 -6.02 -6.14
N THR A 157 1.74 -5.53 -6.49
CA THR A 157 0.52 -6.34 -6.75
C THR A 157 -0.04 -6.15 -8.15
N TYR A 158 0.30 -5.05 -8.82
CA TYR A 158 -0.17 -4.73 -10.16
C TYR A 158 0.85 -3.85 -10.87
N HIS A 159 0.95 -4.03 -12.18
CA HIS A 159 1.63 -3.14 -13.11
C HIS A 159 0.88 -3.20 -14.43
N PHE A 160 0.60 -2.04 -15.00
CA PHE A 160 0.02 -1.88 -16.32
C PHE A 160 0.77 -0.77 -17.04
N GLU A 161 1.12 -0.99 -18.30
CA GLU A 161 1.68 0.01 -19.18
C GLU A 161 0.92 0.01 -20.50
N ASN A 162 0.64 1.20 -21.01
CA ASN A 162 0.10 1.42 -22.34
C ASN A 162 0.88 2.57 -22.96
N ILE A 163 1.82 2.24 -23.84
CA ILE A 163 2.74 3.19 -24.46
C ILE A 163 2.37 3.37 -25.93
N ALA A 164 2.11 4.61 -26.34
CA ALA A 164 1.90 4.94 -27.74
C ALA A 164 3.19 4.72 -28.55
N GLY A 165 3.07 4.02 -29.66
CA GLY A 165 4.10 3.90 -30.70
C GLY A 165 4.02 5.03 -31.73
N GLU A 166 4.63 4.80 -32.88
CA GLU A 166 4.69 5.78 -33.98
C GLU A 166 3.32 6.06 -34.61
N TRP A 167 3.16 7.29 -35.12
CA TRP A 167 1.99 7.68 -35.89
C TRP A 167 2.03 7.07 -37.29
N HIS A 168 0.88 6.56 -37.73
CA HIS A 168 0.63 6.08 -39.09
C HIS A 168 0.15 7.23 -39.99
N GLU A 169 0.31 7.08 -41.31
CA GLU A 169 -0.13 8.09 -42.30
C GLU A 169 -1.64 8.36 -42.28
N ASP A 170 -2.44 7.40 -41.81
CA ASP A 170 -3.89 7.52 -41.69
C ASP A 170 -4.37 8.23 -40.41
N GLY A 171 -3.43 8.71 -39.58
CA GLY A 171 -3.70 9.40 -38.33
C GLY A 171 -4.03 8.47 -37.16
N THR A 172 -3.83 7.15 -37.30
CA THR A 172 -3.82 6.20 -36.19
C THR A 172 -2.40 6.00 -35.65
N ARG A 173 -2.24 5.25 -34.56
CA ARG A 173 -0.92 4.87 -34.04
C ARG A 173 -1.01 3.55 -33.30
N ASP A 174 0.10 2.83 -33.24
CA ASP A 174 0.20 1.60 -32.47
C ASP A 174 0.32 1.87 -30.97
N HIS A 175 0.05 0.83 -30.17
CA HIS A 175 0.19 0.87 -28.72
C HIS A 175 0.82 -0.43 -28.21
N ASP A 176 1.90 -0.30 -27.45
CA ASP A 176 2.50 -1.39 -26.69
C ASP A 176 1.81 -1.47 -25.32
N ILE A 177 1.06 -2.55 -25.11
CA ILE A 177 0.28 -2.78 -23.89
C ILE A 177 0.84 -3.98 -23.14
N SER A 178 1.12 -3.80 -21.85
CA SER A 178 1.58 -4.89 -20.98
C SER A 178 0.92 -4.81 -19.60
N GLU A 179 0.60 -5.97 -19.04
CA GLU A 179 -0.09 -6.08 -17.74
C GLU A 179 0.49 -7.23 -16.92
N LYS A 180 0.73 -6.97 -15.63
CA LYS A 180 1.26 -7.95 -14.66
C LYS A 180 0.48 -7.84 -13.36
N GLU A 181 -0.31 -8.86 -13.06
CA GLU A 181 -1.01 -9.00 -11.78
C GLU A 181 -0.29 -9.99 -10.86
N TYR A 182 -0.24 -9.71 -9.57
CA TYR A 182 0.37 -10.62 -8.58
C TYR A 182 -0.59 -10.97 -7.45
N VAL A 183 -0.57 -12.24 -7.05
CA VAL A 183 -1.36 -12.81 -5.96
C VAL A 183 -0.45 -13.14 -4.80
N LEU A 184 -0.89 -12.81 -3.58
CA LEU A 184 -0.28 -13.28 -2.34
C LEU A 184 -1.00 -14.50 -1.80
N SER A 185 -0.23 -15.49 -1.37
CA SER A 185 -0.75 -16.70 -0.74
C SER A 185 0.01 -16.98 0.55
N ILE A 186 -0.72 -17.27 1.62
CA ILE A 186 -0.16 -17.77 2.87
C ILE A 186 0.21 -19.25 2.68
N LEU A 187 1.43 -19.62 3.03
CA LEU A 187 1.92 -20.99 2.92
C LEU A 187 1.81 -21.73 4.27
N PRO A 188 1.68 -23.07 4.24
CA PRO A 188 1.69 -23.88 5.46
C PRO A 188 3.07 -23.95 6.11
N HIS A 189 4.15 -23.78 5.34
CA HIS A 189 5.51 -23.70 5.89
C HIS A 189 5.66 -22.43 6.73
N GLN A 190 6.36 -22.54 7.86
CA GLN A 190 6.59 -21.43 8.77
C GLN A 190 8.08 -21.18 8.98
N THR A 191 8.44 -19.91 9.08
CA THR A 191 9.75 -19.45 9.50
C THR A 191 9.58 -18.66 10.79
N ASN A 192 10.34 -18.99 11.84
CA ASN A 192 10.28 -18.29 13.14
C ASN A 192 8.86 -18.22 13.75
N GLY A 193 8.01 -19.22 13.50
CA GLY A 193 6.63 -19.29 14.00
C GLY A 193 5.60 -18.50 13.18
N PHE A 194 6.00 -17.93 12.03
CA PHE A 194 5.13 -17.21 11.11
C PHE A 194 5.07 -17.94 9.77
N SER A 195 3.87 -18.08 9.20
CA SER A 195 3.65 -18.63 7.87
C SER A 195 4.38 -17.81 6.81
N ASP A 196 5.10 -18.52 5.92
CA ASP A 196 5.75 -17.90 4.78
C ASP A 196 4.70 -17.35 3.80
N ILE A 197 5.01 -16.22 3.16
CA ILE A 197 4.11 -15.58 2.20
C ILE A 197 4.68 -15.73 0.80
N LYS A 198 3.88 -16.17 -0.16
CA LYS A 198 4.29 -16.31 -1.55
C LYS A 198 3.59 -15.30 -2.44
N ARG A 199 4.38 -14.58 -3.23
CA ARG A 199 3.91 -13.72 -4.31
C ARG A 199 4.12 -14.39 -5.65
N THR A 200 3.05 -14.58 -6.41
CA THR A 200 3.09 -15.22 -7.73
C THR A 200 2.41 -14.33 -8.76
N GLN A 201 3.02 -14.18 -9.94
CA GLN A 201 2.37 -13.50 -11.05
C GLN A 201 1.22 -14.38 -11.58
N LYS A 202 0.05 -13.80 -11.81
CA LYS A 202 -1.08 -14.49 -12.41
C LYS A 202 -0.71 -15.05 -13.78
N GLY A 203 -1.14 -16.27 -14.07
CA GLY A 203 -0.79 -16.97 -15.31
C GLY A 203 0.62 -17.57 -15.33
N ALA A 204 1.51 -17.24 -14.38
CA ALA A 204 2.80 -17.92 -14.26
C ALA A 204 2.63 -19.31 -13.61
N ARG A 205 3.49 -20.27 -13.98
CA ARG A 205 3.56 -21.56 -13.28
C ARG A 205 3.85 -21.31 -11.80
N ASN A 206 3.04 -21.88 -10.91
CA ASN A 206 3.12 -21.69 -9.44
C ASN A 206 4.54 -21.80 -8.86
N LYS A 207 5.47 -22.56 -9.47
CA LYS A 207 6.86 -22.70 -9.00
C LYS A 207 7.72 -21.42 -9.12
N LYS A 208 7.30 -20.39 -9.87
CA LYS A 208 8.10 -19.18 -10.15
C LYS A 208 7.85 -17.98 -9.21
N GLY A 209 7.13 -18.18 -8.10
CA GLY A 209 6.82 -17.09 -7.16
C GLY A 209 7.98 -16.74 -6.21
N LYS A 210 8.02 -15.49 -5.72
CA LYS A 210 8.92 -15.08 -4.63
C LYS A 210 8.31 -15.46 -3.28
N ILE A 211 9.08 -16.12 -2.44
CA ILE A 211 8.70 -16.45 -1.07
C ILE A 211 9.35 -15.42 -0.14
N TYR A 212 8.54 -14.87 0.74
CA TYR A 212 8.93 -13.95 1.79
C TYR A 212 8.86 -14.67 3.14
N ARG A 213 9.91 -14.49 3.95
CA ARG A 213 10.04 -15.18 5.25
C ARG A 213 10.14 -14.18 6.37
N TRP A 214 9.60 -14.55 7.53
CA TRP A 214 9.59 -13.69 8.70
C TRP A 214 10.98 -13.51 9.30
N ASP A 215 11.38 -12.26 9.49
CA ASP A 215 12.59 -11.86 10.20
C ASP A 215 12.19 -11.31 11.58
N SER A 216 12.49 -12.07 12.64
CA SER A 216 12.14 -11.70 14.02
C SER A 216 12.91 -10.48 14.54
N GLN A 217 14.05 -10.13 13.96
CA GLN A 217 14.79 -8.93 14.36
C GLN A 217 14.18 -7.67 13.76
N LYS A 218 13.67 -7.77 12.53
CA LYS A 218 13.03 -6.66 11.83
C LYS A 218 11.52 -6.60 12.03
N LEU A 219 10.93 -7.61 12.66
CA LEU A 219 9.49 -7.77 12.83
C LEU A 219 8.71 -7.61 11.51
N SER A 220 9.27 -8.16 10.43
CA SER A 220 8.72 -8.05 9.08
C SER A 220 9.21 -9.17 8.17
N TYR A 221 8.52 -9.36 7.06
CA TYR A 221 8.86 -10.31 6.00
C TYR A 221 9.90 -9.72 5.02
N GLN A 222 10.82 -10.57 4.54
CA GLN A 222 11.92 -10.20 3.62
C GLN A 222 11.85 -11.00 2.30
#